data_AF-A0A099ZV99-F1
#
_entry.id   AF-A0A099ZV99-F1
#
_cell.length_a   1.000
_cell.length_b   1.000
_cell.length_c   1.000
_cell.angle_alpha   90.00
_cell.angle_beta   90.00
_cell.angle_gamma   90.00
#
_symmetry.space_group_name_H-M   'P 1'
#
loop_
_entity.id
_entity.type
_entity.pdbx_description
1 polymer ?
#
loop_
_entity_poly.entity_id
_entity_poly.type
_entity_poly.pdbx_seq_one_letter_code
_entity_poly.pdbx_strand_id
1 'polypeptide(L)'
;FFLQIGENGDPKAFLIEVSWPETYPQTAPVLSMDAFFNNTISSTVKQSILDKLMVEVEANLGTAMTYTLFEYAKDHKELFMENQPVNTVTSASNSIAIGTPDVPASKKKDKKEQLSKTQKRKLADKT
;
A
#
# COMPACT_ATOMS: atom_id res chain seq x y z
N PHE A 1 11.53 4.04 4.95
CA PHE A 1 10.26 3.83 5.69
C PHE A 1 9.13 3.79 4.69
N PHE A 2 8.10 2.96 4.93
CA PHE A 2 6.92 2.90 4.06
C PHE A 2 5.69 3.34 4.85
N LEU A 3 4.95 4.31 4.31
CA LEU A 3 3.72 4.84 4.88
C LEU A 3 2.56 4.40 4.00
N GLN A 4 1.77 3.43 4.47
CA GLN A 4 0.54 3.04 3.79
C GLN A 4 -0.59 3.95 4.26
N ILE A 5 -1.24 4.60 3.31
CA ILE A 5 -2.37 5.48 3.55
C ILE A 5 -3.62 4.83 2.98
N GLY A 6 -4.64 4.64 3.83
CA GLY A 6 -5.85 3.90 3.50
C GLY A 6 -5.79 2.42 3.89
N GLU A 7 -6.96 1.78 3.91
CA GLU A 7 -7.12 0.38 4.31
C GLU A 7 -6.83 -0.59 3.15
N ASN A 8 -6.55 -1.85 3.50
CA ASN A 8 -6.38 -2.90 2.49
C ASN A 8 -7.70 -3.12 1.73
N GLY A 9 -7.65 -2.93 0.41
CA GLY A 9 -8.80 -3.07 -0.48
C GLY A 9 -9.50 -1.75 -0.79
N ASP A 10 -9.08 -0.64 -0.19
CA ASP A 10 -9.55 0.69 -0.57
C ASP A 10 -8.94 1.10 -1.93
N PRO A 11 -9.77 1.41 -2.95
CA PRO A 11 -9.28 1.86 -4.26
C PRO A 11 -8.53 3.20 -4.21
N LYS A 12 -8.67 3.95 -3.11
CA LYS A 12 -7.95 5.20 -2.83
C LYS A 12 -6.75 4.99 -1.90
N ALA A 13 -6.40 3.76 -1.55
CA ALA A 13 -5.18 3.52 -0.80
C ALA A 13 -3.95 3.77 -1.67
N PHE A 14 -2.87 4.26 -1.06
CA PHE A 14 -1.57 4.43 -1.71
C PHE A 14 -0.42 4.22 -0.70
N LEU A 15 0.77 3.99 -1.22
CA LEU A 15 1.98 3.74 -0.44
C LEU A 15 3.02 4.83 -0.74
N ILE A 16 3.55 5.48 0.29
CA ILE A 16 4.67 6.42 0.15
C ILE A 16 5.92 5.79 0.74
N GLU A 17 7.00 5.77 -0.05
CA GLU A 17 8.33 5.48 0.44
C GLU A 17 9.01 6.77 0.88
N VAL A 18 9.55 6.76 2.10
CA VAL A 18 10.26 7.88 2.70
C VAL A 18 11.66 7.44 3.08
N SER A 19 12.67 8.15 2.56
CA SER A 19 14.06 7.97 2.95
C SER A 19 14.58 9.24 3.62
N TRP A 20 15.20 9.07 4.78
CA TRP A 20 15.78 10.17 5.56
C TRP A 20 17.27 10.22 5.30
N PRO A 21 17.81 11.32 4.74
CA PRO A 21 19.25 11.48 4.59
C PRO A 21 19.94 11.63 5.95
N GLU A 22 21.25 11.43 6.00
CA GLU A 22 22.04 11.61 7.23
C GLU A 22 21.95 13.03 7.79
N THR A 23 21.69 14.02 6.94
CA THR A 23 21.53 15.43 7.29
C THR A 23 20.12 15.79 7.75
N TYR A 24 19.18 14.83 7.81
CA TYR A 24 17.86 15.07 8.37
C TYR A 24 17.94 15.43 9.87
N PRO A 25 17.15 16.40 10.38
CA PRO A 25 16.08 17.13 9.71
C PRO A 25 16.50 18.42 9.00
N GLN A 26 17.80 18.72 8.89
CA GLN A 26 18.28 19.90 8.16
C GLN A 26 18.05 19.79 6.65
N THR A 27 17.98 18.57 6.12
CA THR A 27 17.61 18.30 4.72
C THR A 27 16.29 17.56 4.63
N ALA A 28 15.53 17.87 3.59
CA ALA A 28 14.27 17.22 3.27
C ALA A 28 14.42 15.69 3.13
N PRO A 29 13.42 14.89 3.56
CA PRO A 29 13.31 13.51 3.12
C PRO A 29 13.20 13.40 1.61
N VAL A 30 13.61 12.24 1.10
CA VAL A 30 13.26 11.79 -0.24
C VAL A 30 11.93 11.05 -0.16
N LEU A 31 10.92 11.52 -0.90
CA LEU A 31 9.62 10.86 -1.03
C LEU A 31 9.50 10.22 -2.42
N SER A 32 9.00 8.99 -2.48
CA SER A 32 8.68 8.29 -3.73
C SER A 32 7.33 7.57 -3.66
N MET A 33 6.66 7.51 -4.82
CA MET A 33 5.40 6.77 -5.03
C MET A 33 5.56 5.68 -6.11
N ASP A 34 6.78 5.20 -6.32
CA ASP A 34 7.11 4.21 -7.36
C ASP A 34 6.85 2.76 -6.94
N ALA A 35 6.36 2.56 -5.72
CA ALA A 35 5.94 1.25 -5.26
C ALA A 35 4.90 0.63 -6.21
N PHE A 36 5.03 -0.67 -6.47
CA PHE A 36 4.10 -1.44 -7.30
C PHE A 36 2.63 -1.29 -6.88
N PHE A 37 2.40 -1.07 -5.58
CA PHE A 37 1.09 -0.80 -5.01
C PHE A 37 0.37 0.38 -5.69
N ASN A 38 1.12 1.39 -6.15
CA ASN A 38 0.58 2.61 -6.75
C ASN A 38 0.48 2.53 -8.29
N ASN A 39 0.64 1.37 -8.92
CA ASN A 39 0.67 1.28 -10.39
C ASN A 39 -0.65 1.67 -11.07
N THR A 40 -1.77 1.59 -10.33
CA THR A 40 -3.08 2.03 -10.82
C THR A 40 -3.24 3.55 -10.73
N ILE A 41 -2.41 4.24 -9.95
CA ILE A 41 -2.46 5.67 -9.72
C ILE A 41 -1.78 6.39 -10.88
N SER A 42 -2.47 7.38 -11.45
CA SER A 42 -1.92 8.15 -12.58
C SER A 42 -0.71 8.97 -12.15
N SER A 43 0.27 9.14 -13.03
CA SER A 43 1.48 9.92 -12.73
C SER A 43 1.17 11.35 -12.31
N THR A 44 0.13 11.97 -12.89
CA THR A 44 -0.34 13.31 -12.52
C THR A 44 -0.80 13.37 -11.06
N VAL A 45 -1.54 12.37 -10.61
CA VAL A 45 -1.98 12.29 -9.20
C VAL A 45 -0.80 12.02 -8.28
N LYS A 46 0.11 11.09 -8.63
CA LYS A 46 1.33 10.85 -7.85
C LYS A 46 2.14 12.12 -7.65
N GLN A 47 2.36 12.89 -8.72
CA GLN A 47 3.07 14.15 -8.65
C GLN A 47 2.35 15.15 -7.75
N SER A 48 1.03 15.30 -7.91
CA SER A 48 0.25 16.20 -7.06
C SER A 48 0.31 15.84 -5.57
N ILE A 49 0.39 14.56 -5.23
CA ILE A 49 0.54 14.09 -3.85
C ILE A 49 1.92 14.47 -3.31
N LEU A 50 2.97 14.19 -4.08
CA LEU A 50 4.35 14.56 -3.72
C LEU A 50 4.48 16.07 -3.53
N ASP A 51 3.93 16.88 -4.44
CA ASP A 51 3.98 18.34 -4.36
C ASP A 51 3.33 18.87 -3.07
N LYS A 52 2.16 18.33 -2.70
CA LYS A 52 1.47 18.72 -1.45
C LYS A 52 2.26 18.31 -0.20
N LEU A 53 2.88 17.13 -0.21
CA LEU A 53 3.73 16.68 0.90
C LEU A 53 5.02 17.47 1.00
N MET A 54 5.60 17.90 -0.13
CA MET A 54 6.79 18.74 -0.14
C MET A 54 6.56 20.09 0.55
N VAL A 55 5.35 20.67 0.44
CA VAL A 55 4.99 21.90 1.18
C VAL A 55 5.11 21.68 2.69
N GLU A 56 4.59 20.56 3.20
CA GLU A 56 4.72 20.21 4.63
C GLU A 56 6.17 19.92 5.03
N VAL A 57 6.94 19.28 4.15
CA VAL A 57 8.37 19.05 4.37
C VAL A 57 9.11 20.38 4.55
N GLU A 58 8.93 21.31 3.62
CA GLU A 58 9.59 22.62 3.65
C GLU A 58 9.20 23.42 4.88
N ALA A 59 7.93 23.39 5.28
CA ALA A 59 7.43 24.07 6.47
C ALA A 59 8.02 23.54 7.78
N ASN A 60 8.42 22.26 7.81
CA ASN A 60 8.93 21.59 9.01
C ASN A 60 10.45 21.35 8.98
N LEU A 61 11.19 21.85 7.98
CA LEU A 61 12.65 21.71 7.91
C LEU A 61 13.34 22.20 9.19
N GLY A 62 14.36 21.46 9.61
CA GLY A 62 15.04 21.68 10.88
C GLY A 62 14.36 21.03 12.09
N THR A 63 13.19 20.40 11.92
CA THR A 63 12.47 19.66 12.98
C THR A 63 12.10 18.25 12.55
N ALA A 64 11.90 17.35 13.53
CA ALA A 64 11.45 15.99 13.24
C ALA A 64 9.98 16.00 12.79
N MET A 65 9.73 15.50 11.58
CA MET A 65 8.44 15.59 10.86
C MET A 65 7.83 14.23 10.49
N THR A 66 8.40 13.10 10.94
CA THR A 66 7.89 11.76 10.60
C THR A 66 6.41 11.58 10.96
N TYR A 67 6.02 11.99 12.17
CA TYR A 67 4.63 11.91 12.63
C TYR A 67 3.73 12.87 11.85
N THR A 68 4.18 14.12 11.68
CA THR A 68 3.45 15.17 10.96
C THR A 68 3.13 14.75 9.52
N LEU A 69 4.12 14.22 8.79
CA LEU A 69 3.93 13.73 7.42
C LEU A 69 2.93 12.57 7.34
N PHE A 70 2.98 11.65 8.30
CA PHE A 70 2.08 10.50 8.32
C PHE A 70 0.63 10.93 8.57
N GLU A 71 0.38 11.75 9.59
CA GLU A 71 -0.96 12.25 9.90
C GLU A 71 -1.49 13.13 8.76
N TYR A 72 -0.67 14.04 8.23
CA TYR A 72 -1.07 14.88 7.10
C TYR A 72 -1.47 14.04 5.87
N ALA A 73 -0.67 13.03 5.51
CA ALA A 73 -1.00 12.18 4.38
C ALA A 73 -2.31 11.42 4.59
N LYS A 74 -2.58 10.99 5.83
CA LYS A 74 -3.79 10.27 6.21
C LYS A 74 -5.03 11.15 6.19
N ASP A 75 -4.95 12.36 6.76
CA ASP A 75 -6.05 13.31 6.84
C ASP A 75 -6.44 13.87 5.46
N HIS A 76 -5.46 13.99 4.56
CA HIS A 76 -5.65 14.53 3.21
C HIS A 76 -5.82 13.46 2.11
N LYS A 77 -5.96 12.17 2.48
CA LYS A 77 -6.12 11.05 1.53
C LYS A 77 -7.19 11.29 0.48
N GLU A 78 -8.37 11.77 0.89
CA GLU A 78 -9.49 11.96 -0.02
C GLU A 78 -9.22 13.05 -1.06
N LEU A 79 -8.54 14.13 -0.65
CA LEU A 79 -8.12 15.23 -1.52
C LEU A 79 -7.06 14.76 -2.53
N PHE A 80 -6.12 13.93 -2.07
CA PHE A 80 -5.05 13.39 -2.90
C PHE A 80 -5.58 12.53 -4.04
N MET A 81 -6.62 11.75 -3.77
CA MET A 81 -7.20 10.81 -4.74
C MET A 81 -8.41 11.38 -5.50
N GLU A 82 -8.75 12.66 -5.32
CA GLU A 82 -9.91 13.30 -5.94
C GLU A 82 -9.82 13.32 -7.48
N ASN A 83 -8.63 13.62 -8.01
CA ASN A 83 -8.39 13.75 -9.45
C ASN A 83 -7.96 12.42 -10.11
N GLN A 84 -8.03 11.31 -9.38
CA GLN A 84 -7.70 10.01 -9.93
C GLN A 84 -8.79 9.58 -10.91
N PRO A 85 -8.46 9.32 -12.20
CA PRO A 85 -9.45 8.85 -13.14
C PRO A 85 -10.08 7.56 -12.62
N VAL A 86 -11.41 7.50 -12.64
CA VAL A 86 -12.19 6.36 -12.16
C VAL A 86 -11.95 5.19 -13.11
N ASN A 87 -10.85 4.49 -12.93
CA ASN A 87 -10.69 3.16 -13.49
C ASN A 87 -11.47 2.22 -12.56
N THR A 88 -12.62 1.76 -13.04
CA THR A 88 -13.41 0.68 -12.44
C THR A 88 -12.61 -0.62 -12.51
N VAL A 89 -11.51 -0.73 -11.77
CA VAL A 89 -10.85 -2.02 -11.55
C VAL A 89 -11.53 -2.63 -10.35
N THR A 90 -12.51 -3.48 -10.63
CA THR A 90 -13.04 -4.46 -9.69
C THR A 90 -11.85 -5.04 -8.91
N SER A 91 -11.83 -4.83 -7.60
CA SER A 91 -10.88 -5.48 -6.70
C SER A 91 -10.92 -6.98 -6.98
N ALA A 92 -9.94 -7.48 -7.74
CA ALA A 92 -9.71 -8.89 -7.88
C ALA A 92 -9.16 -9.35 -6.53
N SER A 93 -10.09 -9.78 -5.68
CA SER A 93 -9.83 -10.55 -4.49
C SER A 93 -8.99 -11.75 -4.90
N ASN A 94 -7.67 -11.63 -4.78
CA ASN A 94 -6.77 -12.76 -4.96
C ASN A 94 -6.89 -13.67 -3.72
N SER A 95 -8.06 -14.31 -3.59
CA SER A 95 -8.23 -15.49 -2.74
C SER A 95 -7.55 -16.64 -3.47
N ILE A 96 -6.34 -16.96 -3.04
CA ILE A 96 -5.59 -18.12 -3.53
C ILE A 96 -6.39 -19.36 -3.12
N ALA A 97 -7.13 -19.94 -4.06
CA ALA A 97 -7.79 -21.23 -3.90
C ALA A 97 -6.76 -22.34 -4.12
N ILE A 98 -6.38 -23.04 -3.06
CA ILE A 98 -5.72 -24.34 -3.14
C ILE A 98 -6.81 -25.40 -2.97
N GLY A 99 -7.05 -26.17 -4.03
CA GLY A 99 -7.97 -27.31 -4.02
C GLY A 99 -7.29 -28.63 -3.65
N THR A 100 -8.07 -29.57 -3.11
CA THR A 100 -8.04 -31.04 -3.34
C THR A 100 -9.16 -31.74 -2.53
N PRO A 101 -9.53 -33.02 -2.80
CA PRO A 101 -10.92 -33.40 -3.10
C PRO A 101 -11.62 -34.29 -2.05
N ASP A 102 -12.93 -34.43 -2.28
CA ASP A 102 -13.83 -35.57 -1.98
C ASP A 102 -14.65 -35.63 -0.66
N VAL A 103 -15.98 -35.70 -0.90
CA VAL A 103 -17.13 -36.28 -0.14
C VAL A 103 -17.70 -35.69 1.17
N PRO A 104 -19.03 -35.84 1.40
CA PRO A 104 -19.90 -34.72 1.80
C PRO A 104 -20.51 -34.87 3.20
N ALA A 105 -20.75 -33.75 3.89
CA ALA A 105 -21.81 -33.64 4.90
C ALA A 105 -22.05 -32.18 5.35
N SER A 106 -23.23 -31.67 5.01
CA SER A 106 -24.10 -30.82 5.85
C SER A 106 -23.56 -29.56 6.56
N LYS A 107 -24.16 -28.43 6.13
CA LYS A 107 -24.72 -27.30 6.93
C LYS A 107 -23.76 -26.23 7.49
N LYS A 108 -23.81 -25.08 6.77
CA LYS A 108 -23.95 -23.68 7.22
C LYS A 108 -22.94 -23.05 8.23
N LYS A 109 -22.22 -22.08 7.64
CA LYS A 109 -21.96 -20.69 8.04
C LYS A 109 -20.86 -20.35 9.07
N ASP A 110 -19.86 -19.64 8.50
CA ASP A 110 -19.10 -18.49 8.99
C ASP A 110 -18.15 -18.67 10.18
N LYS A 111 -16.82 -18.56 9.92
CA LYS A 111 -15.81 -17.81 10.72
C LYS A 111 -14.35 -18.07 10.25
N LYS A 112 -13.63 -16.97 9.95
CA LYS A 112 -12.20 -16.64 10.17
C LYS A 112 -11.05 -17.63 9.82
N GLU A 113 -10.07 -17.05 9.11
CA GLU A 113 -8.65 -16.90 9.53
C GLU A 113 -7.56 -17.88 9.05
N GLN A 114 -6.48 -17.25 8.54
CA GLN A 114 -5.07 -17.65 8.44
C GLN A 114 -4.68 -19.00 7.82
N LEU A 115 -3.77 -18.93 6.83
CA LEU A 115 -2.82 -20.01 6.55
C LEU A 115 -1.39 -19.49 6.70
N SER A 116 -0.72 -19.98 7.75
CA SER A 116 0.70 -19.80 8.01
C SER A 116 1.54 -20.79 7.20
N LYS A 117 2.67 -20.28 6.70
CA LYS A 117 3.97 -20.90 6.39
C LYS A 117 4.07 -22.41 6.68
N THR A 118 4.37 -23.20 5.65
CA THR A 118 5.41 -24.26 5.61
C THR A 118 5.04 -25.28 4.54
N GLN A 119 5.81 -25.37 3.45
CA GLN A 119 6.21 -26.64 2.83
C GLN A 119 7.11 -26.38 1.61
N LYS A 120 8.43 -26.40 1.85
CA LYS A 120 9.47 -26.60 0.84
C LYS A 120 9.58 -28.10 0.50
N ARG A 121 9.82 -28.40 -0.79
CA ARG A 121 10.77 -29.41 -1.35
C ARG A 121 10.29 -30.87 -1.61
N LYS A 122 10.38 -31.29 -2.88
CA LYS A 122 11.04 -32.49 -3.49
C LYS A 122 10.21 -33.02 -4.69
N LEU A 123 10.63 -32.83 -5.94
CA LEU A 123 11.62 -33.57 -6.76
C LEU A 123 11.08 -34.87 -7.40
N ALA A 124 11.05 -34.85 -8.74
CA ALA A 124 11.26 -35.90 -9.77
C ALA A 124 10.99 -37.38 -9.43
N ASP A 125 10.25 -38.10 -10.29
CA ASP A 125 10.89 -38.81 -11.41
C ASP A 125 9.90 -39.27 -12.49
N LYS A 126 10.41 -39.37 -13.72
CA LYS A 126 9.77 -39.99 -14.89
C LYS A 126 10.06 -41.49 -14.85
N THR A 127 9.06 -42.32 -15.10
CA THR A 127 8.99 -43.37 -16.15
C THR A 127 7.71 -44.16 -15.97
#